data_AF-A0A0B4FWZ0-F1
#
_entry.id   AF-A0A0B4FWZ0-F1
#
_cell.length_a   1.000
_cell.length_b   1.000
_cell.length_c   1.000
_cell.angle_alpha   90.00
_cell.angle_beta   90.00
_cell.angle_gamma   90.00
#
_symmetry.space_group_name_H-M   'P 1'
#
loop_
_entity.id
_entity.type
_entity.pdbx_description
1 polymer ?
#
loop_
_entity_poly.entity_id
_entity_poly.type
_entity_poly.pdbx_seq_one_letter_code
_entity_poly.pdbx_strand_id
1 'polypeptide(L)'
;MSEDSLMERLDADCIIFYGSETGTAESYATRLAADGQGDSALKHDKTVAFVLATTGDGEPTESAANLFASVAGEAPALLRLGSSPLQSLQFMIFGLGDSTHDHYNAMARSINHALVRLGATRIGELGEGDDGEGTLEEDFLAWKEKAWAALEHVRVLRRTVPEHVYALDVVEQPCLSKDSSTVYAGELNEQQLKGSTSATSYHTGDHAAIWPMNPDPEVVRLLNALGLTDKQDTIIEMHPRYYSISSSSLEHPRRISVTAVVEARLVSGRLFHGLATNYLLALKQATHGYPTYRVAGPRNSLQGGKLPVHIRQSSFRLPADPLRPVIMVGPGTGVAPLSANAWPCVCGARRSVP
;
A
#
# COMPACT_ATOMS: atom_id res chain seq x y z
N MET A 1 35.02 19.49 -3.01
CA MET A 1 34.66 18.26 -2.26
C MET A 1 33.16 18.32 -2.12
N SER A 2 32.43 17.45 -2.81
CA SER A 2 30.97 17.43 -2.82
C SER A 2 30.46 17.15 -1.41
N GLU A 3 29.61 18.02 -0.87
CA GLU A 3 28.86 17.78 0.36
C GLU A 3 27.74 16.79 0.05
N ASP A 4 28.09 15.51 -0.04
CA ASP A 4 27.10 14.44 -0.01
C ASP A 4 26.36 14.55 1.33
N SER A 5 25.03 14.64 1.28
CA SER A 5 24.24 14.85 2.48
C SER A 5 24.49 13.71 3.48
N LEU A 6 24.59 14.03 4.77
CA LEU A 6 24.90 13.05 5.83
C LEU A 6 23.94 11.82 5.78
N MET A 7 22.73 12.02 5.24
CA MET A 7 21.73 10.99 4.99
C MET A 7 22.08 9.99 3.88
N GLU A 8 22.74 10.41 2.81
CA GLU A 8 23.19 9.50 1.73
C GLU A 8 24.40 8.67 2.17
N ARG A 9 25.22 9.21 3.06
CA ARG A 9 26.40 8.53 3.60
C ARG A 9 26.05 7.48 4.67
N LEU A 10 24.92 7.63 5.35
CA LEU A 10 24.50 6.75 6.45
C LEU A 10 23.49 5.67 6.04
N ASP A 11 22.93 5.74 4.82
CA ASP A 11 21.89 4.81 4.33
C ASP A 11 20.82 4.51 5.40
N ALA A 12 20.41 5.56 6.13
CA ALA A 12 19.60 5.45 7.33
C ALA A 12 18.16 5.89 7.06
N ASP A 13 17.22 4.98 7.30
CA ASP A 13 15.78 5.17 7.13
C ASP A 13 15.13 6.06 8.21
N CYS A 14 15.75 6.12 9.39
CA CYS A 14 15.28 6.93 10.50
C CYS A 14 16.48 7.59 11.19
N ILE A 15 16.40 8.90 11.40
CA ILE A 15 17.42 9.65 12.13
C ILE A 15 16.81 10.16 13.42
N ILE A 16 17.47 9.85 14.53
CA ILE A 16 17.03 10.26 15.86
C ILE A 16 18.03 11.29 16.38
N PHE A 17 17.56 12.52 16.54
CA PHE A 17 18.30 13.58 17.21
C PHE A 17 17.94 13.60 18.69
N TYR A 18 18.94 13.79 19.54
CA TYR A 18 18.72 13.99 20.96
C TYR A 18 19.40 15.26 21.44
N GLY A 19 18.74 15.93 22.38
CA GLY A 19 19.27 17.06 23.14
C GLY A 19 19.27 16.65 24.60
N SER A 20 20.46 16.35 25.14
CA SER A 20 20.61 15.90 26.52
C SER A 20 21.68 16.69 27.24
N GLU A 21 21.48 16.88 28.54
CA GLU A 21 22.48 17.43 29.47
C GLU A 21 23.02 16.33 30.40
N THR A 22 22.14 15.54 31.02
CA THR A 22 22.46 14.48 31.98
C THR A 22 22.48 13.06 31.38
N GLY A 23 22.32 12.93 30.07
CA GLY A 23 22.25 11.65 29.34
C GLY A 23 20.86 10.96 29.29
N THR A 24 19.83 11.49 29.93
CA THR A 24 18.47 10.87 29.92
C THR A 24 17.87 10.82 28.52
N ALA A 25 17.92 11.94 27.78
CA ALA A 25 17.38 12.00 26.41
C ALA A 25 18.19 11.12 25.44
N GLU A 26 19.50 10.97 25.68
CA GLU A 26 20.38 10.07 24.90
C GLU A 26 20.00 8.60 25.10
N SER A 27 19.72 8.19 26.34
CA SER A 27 19.25 6.83 26.66
C SER A 27 17.93 6.51 25.96
N TYR A 28 16.97 7.45 25.98
CA TYR A 28 15.68 7.29 25.31
C TYR A 28 15.80 7.25 23.80
N ALA A 29 16.64 8.10 23.21
CA ALA A 29 16.94 8.05 21.78
C ALA A 29 17.58 6.73 21.36
N THR A 30 18.49 6.18 22.17
CA THR A 30 19.13 4.88 21.91
C THR A 30 18.12 3.73 21.96
N ARG A 31 17.20 3.74 22.92
CA ARG A 31 16.11 2.76 23.01
C ARG A 31 15.17 2.86 21.82
N LEU A 32 14.82 4.08 21.42
CA LEU A 32 14.00 4.35 20.25
C LEU A 32 14.67 3.87 18.96
N ALA A 33 16.00 4.00 18.85
CA ALA A 33 16.78 3.47 17.74
C ALA A 33 16.79 1.93 17.71
N ALA A 34 16.95 1.28 18.86
CA ALA A 34 16.95 -0.18 18.97
C ALA A 34 15.59 -0.77 18.56
N ASP A 35 14.48 -0.16 18.98
CA ASP A 35 13.14 -0.57 18.58
C ASP A 35 12.92 -0.41 17.06
N GLY A 36 13.49 0.65 16.46
CA GLY A 36 13.44 0.87 15.02
C GLY A 36 14.25 -0.13 14.20
N GLN A 37 15.36 -0.68 14.70
CA GLN A 37 16.16 -1.65 13.94
C GLN A 37 15.45 -3.00 13.70
N GLY A 38 14.47 -3.35 14.53
CA GLY A 38 13.68 -4.57 14.39
C GLY A 38 12.56 -4.49 13.34
N ASP A 39 12.21 -3.28 12.90
CA ASP A 39 11.06 -3.08 12.03
C ASP A 39 11.47 -2.91 10.56
N SER A 40 11.31 -4.00 9.80
CA SER A 40 11.47 -4.03 8.35
C SER A 40 10.59 -3.00 7.61
N ALA A 41 9.60 -2.40 8.27
CA ALA A 41 8.74 -1.37 7.71
C ALA A 41 9.41 0.01 7.57
N LEU A 42 10.58 0.25 8.17
CA LEU A 42 11.29 1.53 8.07
C LEU A 42 11.93 1.79 6.70
N LYS A 43 12.10 0.76 5.86
CA LYS A 43 13.06 0.73 4.75
C LYS A 43 12.99 1.77 3.61
N HIS A 44 11.99 2.65 3.53
CA HIS A 44 11.80 3.50 2.33
C HIS A 44 11.41 4.97 2.59
N ASP A 45 11.08 5.36 3.82
CA ASP A 45 10.63 6.73 4.14
C ASP A 45 11.50 7.35 5.23
N LYS A 46 12.34 8.33 4.84
CA LYS A 46 13.24 9.06 5.74
C LYS A 46 12.43 9.81 6.81
N THR A 47 12.42 9.28 8.02
CA THR A 47 11.70 9.85 9.17
C THR A 47 12.69 10.44 10.16
N VAL A 48 12.36 11.56 10.80
CA VAL A 48 13.21 12.16 11.84
C VAL A 48 12.51 12.12 13.19
N ALA A 49 13.19 11.64 14.23
CA ALA A 49 12.71 11.71 15.61
C ALA A 49 13.56 12.70 16.42
N PHE A 50 12.93 13.43 17.33
CA PHE A 50 13.59 14.34 18.24
C PHE A 50 13.28 13.95 19.69
N VAL A 51 14.32 13.78 20.50
CA VAL A 51 14.21 13.54 21.94
C VAL A 51 14.94 14.66 22.67
N LEU A 52 14.22 15.66 23.18
CA LEU A 52 14.81 16.93 23.60
C LEU A 52 14.52 17.23 25.06
N ALA A 53 15.56 17.36 25.87
CA ALA A 53 15.43 17.91 27.21
C ALA A 53 15.33 19.44 27.18
N THR A 54 14.59 19.99 28.13
CA THR A 54 14.48 21.43 28.37
C THR A 54 15.32 21.78 29.60
N THR A 55 16.10 22.86 29.52
CA THR A 55 16.84 23.38 30.68
C THR A 55 15.97 24.38 31.45
N GLY A 56 16.37 24.76 32.67
CA GLY A 56 15.53 25.47 33.64
C GLY A 56 14.87 26.76 33.14
N ASP A 57 15.53 27.52 32.26
CA ASP A 57 14.99 28.77 31.70
C ASP A 57 14.21 28.57 30.38
N GLY A 58 13.88 27.32 30.03
CA GLY A 58 13.24 26.99 28.76
C GLY A 58 14.19 26.99 27.56
N GLU A 59 15.49 27.09 27.82
CA GLU A 59 16.55 27.10 26.82
C GLU A 59 16.86 25.69 26.28
N PRO A 60 17.48 25.59 25.08
CA PRO A 60 18.01 24.32 24.59
C PRO A 60 19.15 23.81 25.48
N THR A 61 19.33 22.49 25.54
CA THR A 61 20.59 21.92 26.04
C THR A 61 21.76 22.37 25.17
N GLU A 62 22.98 22.37 25.72
CA GLU A 62 24.20 22.73 24.97
C GLU A 62 24.34 21.90 23.68
N SER A 63 24.03 20.61 23.77
CA SER A 63 24.00 19.66 22.64
C SER A 63 22.97 20.02 21.56
N ALA A 64 21.87 20.70 21.90
CA ALA A 64 20.79 21.07 20.99
C ALA A 64 20.82 22.54 20.56
N ALA A 65 21.75 23.36 21.07
CA ALA A 65 21.82 24.79 20.80
C ALA A 65 21.92 25.13 19.30
N ASN A 66 22.75 24.38 18.56
CA ASN A 66 22.91 24.57 17.11
C ASN A 66 21.64 24.21 16.32
N LEU A 67 20.94 23.16 16.74
CA LEU A 67 19.65 22.76 16.14
C LEU A 67 18.61 23.85 16.39
N PHE A 68 18.53 24.35 17.63
CA PHE A 68 17.62 25.42 18.01
C PHE A 68 17.86 26.68 17.18
N ALA A 69 19.11 27.14 17.08
CA ALA A 69 19.45 28.32 16.29
C ALA A 69 19.07 28.17 14.81
N SER A 70 19.22 26.97 14.25
CA SER A 70 18.92 26.69 12.83
C SER A 70 17.42 26.66 12.53
N VAL A 71 16.60 26.22 13.49
CA VAL A 71 15.18 25.90 13.29
C VAL A 71 14.27 26.91 13.97
N ALA A 72 14.50 27.20 15.26
CA ALA A 72 13.61 27.98 16.13
C ALA A 72 14.17 29.33 16.58
N GLY A 73 15.43 29.66 16.27
CA GLY A 73 16.06 30.94 16.61
C GLY A 73 15.41 32.16 15.94
N GLU A 74 15.85 33.36 16.32
CA GLU A 74 15.27 34.65 15.88
C GLU A 74 15.38 34.89 14.36
N ALA A 75 16.39 34.31 13.71
CA ALA A 75 16.56 34.30 12.26
C ALA A 75 16.90 32.88 11.79
N PRO A 76 15.91 31.97 11.68
CA PRO A 76 16.13 30.59 11.28
C PRO A 76 16.87 30.56 9.95
N ALA A 77 18.07 29.98 9.94
CA ALA A 77 18.88 29.88 8.73
C ALA A 77 18.08 29.21 7.59
N LEU A 78 17.18 28.29 7.94
CA LEU A 78 16.32 27.58 7.02
C LEU A 78 15.31 28.47 6.28
N LEU A 79 14.84 29.58 6.86
CA LEU A 79 13.93 30.49 6.17
C LEU A 79 14.60 31.24 5.00
N ARG A 80 15.94 31.27 4.95
CA ARG A 80 16.70 31.87 3.84
C ARG A 80 16.75 30.96 2.60
N LEU A 81 16.30 29.71 2.72
CA LEU A 81 16.31 28.70 1.64
C LEU A 81 15.08 28.74 0.72
N GLY A 82 14.07 29.57 1.03
CA GLY A 82 12.87 29.75 0.21
C GLY A 82 11.55 29.56 0.96
N SER A 83 10.44 29.46 0.23
CA SER A 83 9.10 29.26 0.78
C SER A 83 8.92 27.80 1.21
N SER A 84 8.81 27.54 2.52
CA SER A 84 8.55 26.21 3.13
C SER A 84 9.65 25.15 2.87
N PRO A 85 10.88 25.35 3.40
CA PRO A 85 12.03 24.49 3.12
C PRO A 85 11.89 23.04 3.60
N LEU A 86 11.00 22.76 4.55
CA LEU A 86 10.85 21.44 5.18
C LEU A 86 9.54 20.73 4.79
N GLN A 87 8.92 21.09 3.65
CA GLN A 87 7.62 20.55 3.26
C GLN A 87 7.56 19.02 3.12
N SER A 88 8.69 18.39 2.78
CA SER A 88 8.81 16.93 2.68
C SER A 88 9.20 16.24 3.99
N LEU A 89 9.61 17.00 5.02
CA LEU A 89 10.10 16.44 6.27
C LEU A 89 8.93 15.95 7.12
N GLN A 90 9.03 14.70 7.56
CA GLN A 90 8.16 14.15 8.57
C GLN A 90 8.93 13.93 9.87
N PHE A 91 8.31 14.30 10.99
CA PHE A 91 8.99 14.17 12.26
C PHE A 91 8.08 13.75 13.42
N MET A 92 8.69 13.13 14.41
CA MET A 92 8.10 12.87 15.72
C MET A 92 8.98 13.50 16.80
N ILE A 93 8.38 13.92 17.90
CA ILE A 93 9.08 14.69 18.92
C ILE A 93 8.58 14.32 20.32
N PHE A 94 9.53 14.05 21.21
CA PHE A 94 9.33 13.82 22.63
C PHE A 94 10.19 14.80 23.42
N GLY A 95 9.53 15.57 24.30
CA GLY A 95 10.18 16.47 25.21
C GLY A 95 10.37 15.83 26.58
N LEU A 96 11.55 16.08 27.17
CA LEU A 96 11.79 15.83 28.58
C LEU A 96 11.70 17.18 29.29
N GLY A 97 10.75 17.31 30.20
CA GLY A 97 10.54 18.50 31.00
C GLY A 97 10.24 18.14 32.44
N ASP A 98 10.15 19.17 33.27
CA ASP A 98 9.83 19.06 34.67
C ASP A 98 8.78 20.12 34.99
N SER A 99 7.58 19.70 35.41
CA SER A 99 6.46 20.59 35.69
C SER A 99 6.68 21.47 36.93
N THR A 100 7.69 21.17 37.74
CA THR A 100 8.12 22.04 38.85
C THR A 100 8.82 23.32 38.38
N HIS A 101 9.20 23.38 37.10
CA HIS A 101 9.81 24.55 36.46
C HIS A 101 8.80 25.30 35.59
N ASP A 102 8.90 26.64 35.58
CA ASP A 102 7.97 27.53 34.86
C ASP A 102 7.94 27.27 33.33
N HIS A 103 9.06 26.78 32.79
CA HIS A 103 9.25 26.53 31.37
C HIS A 103 9.16 25.04 31.00
N TYR A 104 8.15 24.35 31.55
CA TYR A 104 7.84 22.94 31.25
C TYR A 104 7.78 22.64 29.74
N ASN A 105 8.66 21.75 29.29
CA ASN A 105 8.77 21.26 27.90
C ASN A 105 8.91 22.36 26.82
N ALA A 106 9.39 23.54 27.19
CA ALA A 106 9.50 24.69 26.30
C ALA A 106 10.37 24.42 25.06
N MET A 107 11.43 23.63 25.20
CA MET A 107 12.34 23.30 24.10
C MET A 107 11.63 22.47 23.02
N ALA A 108 10.95 21.38 23.41
CA ALA A 108 10.23 20.52 22.49
C ALA A 108 9.06 21.24 21.81
N ARG A 109 8.32 22.07 22.55
CA ARG A 109 7.24 22.92 22.02
C ARG A 109 7.77 23.91 20.98
N SER A 110 8.89 24.57 21.26
CA SER A 110 9.49 25.57 20.38
C SER A 110 9.96 24.96 19.05
N ILE A 111 10.66 23.82 19.11
CA ILE A 111 11.10 23.09 17.91
C ILE A 111 9.89 22.57 17.12
N ASN A 112 8.89 21.99 17.77
CA ASN A 112 7.66 21.56 17.11
C ASN A 112 6.99 22.71 16.33
N HIS A 113 6.75 23.86 16.99
CA HIS A 113 6.12 25.01 16.34
C HIS A 113 6.97 25.53 15.18
N ALA A 114 8.29 25.58 15.34
CA ALA A 114 9.19 26.04 14.31
C ALA A 114 9.20 25.10 13.08
N LEU A 115 9.30 23.79 13.29
CA LEU A 115 9.27 22.79 12.21
C LEU A 115 7.96 22.84 11.43
N VAL A 116 6.82 22.93 12.12
CA VAL A 116 5.50 23.06 11.48
C VAL A 116 5.40 24.37 10.68
N ARG A 117 5.90 25.50 11.21
CA ARG A 117 5.96 26.77 10.47
C ARG A 117 6.83 26.69 9.21
N LEU A 118 7.88 25.87 9.23
CA LEU A 118 8.77 25.63 8.09
C LEU A 118 8.21 24.64 7.06
N GLY A 119 7.00 24.10 7.30
CA GLY A 119 6.30 23.19 6.40
C GLY A 119 6.41 21.71 6.76
N ALA A 120 7.15 21.34 7.82
CA ALA A 120 7.29 19.94 8.22
C ALA A 120 5.98 19.38 8.77
N THR A 121 5.73 18.09 8.51
CA THR A 121 4.53 17.39 8.99
C THR A 121 4.87 16.58 10.24
N ARG A 122 4.21 16.88 11.36
CA ARG A 122 4.37 16.10 12.59
C ARG A 122 3.56 14.81 12.52
N ILE A 123 4.19 13.68 12.87
CA ILE A 123 3.58 12.37 13.03
C ILE A 123 3.22 12.16 14.50
N GLY A 124 1.97 11.75 14.76
CA GLY A 124 1.49 11.49 16.12
C GLY A 124 1.27 12.76 16.94
N GLU A 125 1.30 12.63 18.26
CA GLU A 125 1.17 13.71 19.24
C GLU A 125 2.55 14.22 19.70
N LEU A 126 2.64 15.47 20.17
CA LEU A 126 3.84 15.96 20.85
C LEU A 126 3.92 15.23 22.19
N GLY A 127 5.01 14.50 22.41
CA GLY A 127 5.26 13.86 23.68
C GLY A 127 5.82 14.85 24.69
N GLU A 128 5.27 14.86 25.89
CA GLU A 128 5.71 15.72 26.99
C GLU A 128 5.88 14.82 28.21
N GLY A 129 7.12 14.50 28.54
CA GLY A 129 7.46 13.77 29.75
C GLY A 129 7.62 14.71 30.93
N ASP A 130 7.24 14.23 32.12
CA ASP A 130 7.34 14.99 33.37
C ASP A 130 8.24 14.28 34.41
N ASP A 131 9.40 14.87 34.67
CA ASP A 131 10.32 14.41 35.73
C ASP A 131 9.89 14.91 37.12
N GLY A 132 9.08 15.97 37.20
CA GLY A 132 8.62 16.55 38.47
C GLY A 132 7.68 15.64 39.25
N GLU A 133 6.80 14.94 38.52
CA GLU A 133 5.91 13.90 39.07
C GLU A 133 6.56 12.50 39.05
N GLY A 134 7.76 12.37 38.49
CA GLY A 134 8.48 11.10 38.34
C GLY A 134 7.86 10.13 37.31
N THR A 135 6.98 10.62 36.42
CA THR A 135 6.27 9.82 35.41
C THR A 135 7.00 9.75 34.07
N LEU A 136 8.17 10.39 33.95
CA LEU A 136 8.96 10.53 32.73
C LEU A 136 9.08 9.23 31.89
N GLU A 137 9.32 8.10 32.55
CA GLU A 137 9.44 6.79 31.88
C GLU A 137 8.09 6.26 31.36
N GLU A 138 7.02 6.43 32.13
CA GLU A 138 5.67 6.01 31.74
C GLU A 138 5.16 6.87 30.58
N ASP A 139 5.39 8.18 30.65
CA ASP A 139 5.04 9.14 29.60
C ASP A 139 5.78 8.81 28.30
N PHE A 140 7.07 8.47 28.39
CA PHE A 140 7.86 8.05 27.24
C PHE A 140 7.31 6.79 26.59
N LEU A 141 7.01 5.75 27.38
CA LEU A 141 6.45 4.50 26.85
C LEU A 141 5.07 4.70 26.23
N ALA A 142 4.20 5.46 26.88
CA ALA A 142 2.86 5.75 26.38
C ALA A 142 2.90 6.57 25.07
N TRP A 143 3.79 7.56 24.99
CA TRP A 143 4.03 8.32 23.76
C TRP A 143 4.61 7.43 22.66
N LYS A 144 5.61 6.60 22.98
CA LYS A 144 6.30 5.74 22.03
C LYS A 144 5.34 4.81 21.29
N GLU A 145 4.47 4.11 22.03
CA GLU A 145 3.46 3.22 21.44
C GLU A 145 2.52 3.97 20.47
N LYS A 146 2.05 5.17 20.88
CA LYS A 146 1.20 6.01 20.03
C LYS A 146 1.93 6.55 18.81
N ALA A 147 3.20 6.95 18.97
CA ALA A 147 4.04 7.49 17.90
C ALA A 147 4.29 6.43 16.82
N TRP A 148 4.61 5.19 17.22
CA TRP A 148 4.76 4.08 16.29
C TRP A 148 3.46 3.73 15.57
N ALA A 149 2.34 3.65 16.30
CA ALA A 149 1.03 3.41 15.69
C ALA A 149 0.64 4.53 14.69
N ALA A 150 0.96 5.79 15.00
CA ALA A 150 0.73 6.91 14.09
C ALA A 150 1.63 6.85 12.85
N LEU A 151 2.91 6.46 13.01
CA LEU A 151 3.82 6.24 11.90
C LEU A 151 3.32 5.13 10.97
N GLU A 152 2.89 4.00 11.53
CA GLU A 152 2.26 2.92 10.77
C GLU A 152 1.00 3.40 10.04
N HIS A 153 0.14 4.17 10.69
CA HIS A 153 -1.09 4.68 10.08
C HIS A 153 -0.81 5.62 8.90
N VAL A 154 0.10 6.58 9.07
CA VAL A 154 0.54 7.50 8.00
C VAL A 154 1.14 6.71 6.83
N ARG A 155 1.88 5.63 7.13
CA ARG A 155 2.46 4.74 6.12
C ARG A 155 1.44 3.86 5.42
N VAL A 156 0.42 3.33 6.11
CA VAL A 156 -0.68 2.58 5.49
C VAL A 156 -1.45 3.49 4.54
N LEU A 157 -1.72 4.73 4.95
CA LEU A 157 -2.34 5.74 4.09
C LEU A 157 -1.46 6.04 2.86
N ARG A 158 -0.14 6.13 3.01
CA ARG A 158 0.79 6.35 1.89
C ARG A 158 0.99 5.13 0.98
N ARG A 159 1.06 3.91 1.54
CA ARG A 159 1.14 2.64 0.79
C ARG A 159 -0.10 2.37 -0.07
N THR A 160 -1.20 3.11 0.12
CA THR A 160 -2.31 3.08 -0.86
C THR A 160 -1.98 3.76 -2.19
N VAL A 161 -0.84 4.46 -2.27
CA VAL A 161 -0.16 4.77 -3.53
C VAL A 161 1.07 3.86 -3.58
N PRO A 162 1.07 2.77 -4.35
CA PRO A 162 2.27 1.95 -4.48
C PRO A 162 3.39 2.81 -5.07
N GLU A 163 4.46 3.02 -4.30
CA GLU A 163 5.75 3.44 -4.85
C GLU A 163 6.21 2.36 -5.81
N HIS A 164 6.08 2.62 -7.10
CA HIS A 164 6.69 1.80 -8.14
C HIS A 164 8.20 2.06 -8.11
N VAL A 165 8.95 1.23 -7.37
CA VAL A 165 10.39 1.09 -7.60
C VAL A 165 10.55 0.37 -8.93
N TYR A 166 10.80 1.11 -10.00
CA TYR A 166 11.18 0.54 -11.28
C TYR A 166 12.65 0.08 -11.21
N ALA A 167 12.89 -1.08 -10.59
CA ALA A 167 14.15 -1.79 -10.71
C ALA A 167 14.15 -2.62 -12.00
N LEU A 168 14.12 -1.96 -13.16
CA LEU A 168 14.30 -2.60 -14.45
C LEU A 168 15.27 -1.75 -15.28
N ASP A 169 16.49 -2.26 -15.47
CA ASP A 169 17.33 -1.82 -16.56
C ASP A 169 16.68 -2.25 -17.87
N VAL A 170 16.25 -1.26 -18.66
CA VAL A 170 15.70 -1.50 -19.99
C VAL A 170 16.88 -1.73 -20.94
N VAL A 171 17.15 -3.00 -21.24
CA VAL A 171 18.12 -3.37 -22.28
C VAL A 171 17.39 -3.46 -23.61
N GLU A 172 17.59 -2.46 -24.47
CA GLU A 172 17.09 -2.50 -25.84
C GLU A 172 17.78 -3.63 -26.62
N GLN A 173 17.00 -4.57 -27.14
CA GLN A 173 17.49 -5.64 -28.02
C GLN A 173 17.10 -5.33 -29.47
N PRO A 174 17.97 -4.66 -30.27
CA PRO A 174 17.63 -4.19 -31.61
C PRO A 174 17.33 -5.32 -32.62
N CYS A 175 17.65 -6.57 -32.29
CA CYS A 175 17.36 -7.74 -33.10
C CYS A 175 15.97 -8.37 -32.85
N LEU A 176 15.21 -7.89 -31.85
CA LEU A 176 13.89 -8.40 -31.53
C LEU A 176 12.81 -7.39 -31.94
N SER A 177 11.92 -7.80 -32.84
CA SER A 177 10.70 -7.07 -33.19
C SER A 177 9.48 -7.65 -32.47
N LYS A 178 8.36 -6.92 -32.46
CA LYS A 178 7.07 -7.37 -31.90
C LYS A 178 6.56 -8.68 -32.51
N ASP A 179 6.99 -8.98 -33.73
CA ASP A 179 6.61 -10.19 -34.46
C ASP A 179 7.49 -11.39 -34.10
N SER A 180 8.55 -11.17 -33.31
CA SER A 180 9.41 -12.26 -32.84
C SER A 180 8.65 -13.21 -31.91
N SER A 181 8.86 -14.50 -32.11
CA SER A 181 8.26 -15.58 -31.32
C SER A 181 8.65 -15.56 -29.83
N THR A 182 9.76 -14.92 -29.48
CA THR A 182 10.26 -14.82 -28.10
C THR A 182 9.78 -13.58 -27.34
N VAL A 183 9.19 -12.61 -28.04
CA VAL A 183 8.68 -11.35 -27.45
C VAL A 183 7.21 -11.51 -27.16
N TYR A 184 6.81 -11.45 -25.89
CA TYR A 184 5.41 -11.62 -25.48
C TYR A 184 4.77 -10.25 -25.23
N ALA A 185 3.86 -9.83 -26.11
CA ALA A 185 3.17 -8.53 -26.02
C ALA A 185 1.92 -8.60 -25.12
N GLY A 186 2.03 -9.28 -23.97
CA GLY A 186 0.92 -9.50 -23.03
C GLY A 186 0.11 -10.77 -23.26
N GLU A 187 0.53 -11.62 -24.19
CA GLU A 187 0.01 -12.99 -24.32
C GLU A 187 0.67 -13.95 -23.32
N LEU A 188 -0.02 -15.07 -23.04
CA LEU A 188 0.48 -16.13 -22.18
C LEU A 188 1.78 -16.72 -22.75
N ASN A 189 2.71 -17.11 -21.88
CA ASN A 189 3.96 -17.72 -22.34
C ASN A 189 3.72 -19.15 -22.92
N GLU A 190 4.69 -19.70 -23.66
CA GLU A 190 4.54 -21.05 -24.25
C GLU A 190 4.17 -22.14 -23.23
N GLN A 191 4.63 -22.04 -21.98
CA GLN A 191 4.30 -23.01 -20.92
C GLN A 191 2.82 -22.93 -20.51
N GLN A 192 2.25 -21.72 -20.51
CA GLN A 192 0.85 -21.46 -20.22
C GLN A 192 -0.07 -21.79 -21.42
N LEU A 193 0.40 -21.59 -22.66
CA LEU A 193 -0.32 -21.93 -23.90
C LEU A 193 -0.33 -23.43 -24.22
N LYS A 194 0.78 -24.14 -24.00
CA LYS A 194 0.91 -25.59 -24.29
C LYS A 194 0.10 -26.48 -23.35
N GLY A 195 -0.70 -25.91 -22.45
CA GLY A 195 -1.61 -26.69 -21.63
C GLY A 195 -0.85 -27.67 -20.74
N SER A 196 0.17 -27.20 -20.01
CA SER A 196 0.30 -27.70 -18.65
C SER A 196 -0.93 -27.21 -17.88
N THR A 197 -2.08 -27.79 -18.21
CA THR A 197 -3.21 -27.85 -17.33
C THR A 197 -2.72 -28.67 -16.15
N SER A 198 -2.03 -28.03 -15.21
CA SER A 198 -2.35 -28.33 -13.83
C SER A 198 -3.85 -28.07 -13.79
N ALA A 199 -4.63 -29.16 -13.89
CA ALA A 199 -6.07 -29.11 -13.71
C ALA A 199 -6.23 -28.35 -12.42
N THR A 200 -6.64 -27.08 -12.53
CA THR A 200 -6.41 -26.11 -11.46
C THR A 200 -7.43 -26.47 -10.41
N SER A 201 -7.02 -27.37 -9.53
CA SER A 201 -7.89 -27.98 -8.54
C SER A 201 -8.29 -26.86 -7.62
N TYR A 202 -9.57 -26.53 -7.65
CA TYR A 202 -10.13 -25.50 -6.78
C TYR A 202 -10.96 -26.18 -5.72
N HIS A 203 -11.05 -25.53 -4.57
CA HIS A 203 -11.96 -25.91 -3.53
C HIS A 203 -13.12 -24.92 -3.51
N THR A 204 -14.31 -25.40 -3.18
CA THR A 204 -15.46 -24.53 -2.92
C THR A 204 -15.09 -23.48 -1.88
N GLY A 205 -15.29 -22.20 -2.21
CA GLY A 205 -14.89 -21.05 -1.39
C GLY A 205 -13.57 -20.38 -1.78
N ASP A 206 -12.85 -20.91 -2.78
CA ASP A 206 -11.68 -20.25 -3.38
C ASP A 206 -12.05 -19.03 -4.25
N HIS A 207 -11.03 -18.27 -4.67
CA HIS A 207 -11.18 -17.07 -5.49
C HIS A 207 -10.54 -17.25 -6.87
N ALA A 208 -11.18 -16.72 -7.90
CA ALA A 208 -10.63 -16.60 -9.25
C ALA A 208 -10.04 -15.19 -9.44
N ALA A 209 -8.74 -15.12 -9.72
CA ALA A 209 -8.04 -13.91 -10.13
C ALA A 209 -8.12 -13.79 -11.65
N ILE A 210 -8.74 -12.71 -12.14
CA ILE A 210 -8.98 -12.46 -13.56
C ILE A 210 -8.17 -11.25 -14.00
N TRP A 211 -7.38 -11.39 -15.07
CA TRP A 211 -6.67 -10.27 -15.69
C TRP A 211 -7.55 -9.65 -16.78
N PRO A 212 -8.03 -8.41 -16.58
CA PRO A 212 -8.79 -7.71 -17.61
C PRO A 212 -7.86 -7.09 -18.65
N MET A 213 -8.43 -6.63 -19.76
CA MET A 213 -7.75 -5.75 -20.71
C MET A 213 -8.41 -4.37 -20.70
N ASN A 214 -7.61 -3.33 -20.89
CA ASN A 214 -8.13 -1.98 -21.08
C ASN A 214 -8.91 -1.85 -22.40
N PRO A 215 -9.96 -1.01 -22.46
CA PRO A 215 -10.66 -0.75 -23.69
C PRO A 215 -9.83 0.15 -24.62
N ASP A 216 -9.65 -0.27 -25.87
CA ASP A 216 -8.81 0.41 -26.87
C ASP A 216 -9.13 1.92 -27.00
N PRO A 217 -10.40 2.37 -27.07
CA PRO A 217 -10.70 3.80 -27.24
C PRO A 217 -10.23 4.68 -26.06
N GLU A 218 -10.33 4.19 -24.82
CA GLU A 218 -9.90 4.96 -23.65
C GLU A 218 -8.38 5.00 -23.54
N VAL A 219 -7.68 3.92 -23.94
CA VAL A 219 -6.22 3.91 -24.02
C VAL A 219 -5.75 4.93 -25.04
N VAL A 220 -6.29 4.90 -26.26
CA VAL A 220 -5.93 5.88 -27.32
C VAL A 220 -6.21 7.32 -26.87
N ARG A 221 -7.37 7.54 -26.24
CA ARG A 221 -7.75 8.86 -25.74
C ARG A 221 -6.79 9.36 -24.65
N LEU A 222 -6.37 8.50 -23.73
CA LEU A 222 -5.41 8.82 -22.69
C LEU A 222 -4.04 9.17 -23.29
N LEU A 223 -3.53 8.33 -24.20
CA LEU A 223 -2.23 8.56 -24.85
C LEU A 223 -2.22 9.87 -25.64
N ASN A 224 -3.30 10.17 -26.37
CA ASN A 224 -3.45 11.44 -27.09
C ASN A 224 -3.45 12.64 -26.13
N ALA A 225 -4.17 12.55 -25.02
CA ALA A 225 -4.25 13.64 -24.04
C ALA A 225 -2.91 13.92 -23.34
N LEU A 226 -2.08 12.88 -23.18
CA LEU A 226 -0.76 12.98 -22.55
C LEU A 226 0.39 13.22 -23.54
N GLY A 227 0.12 13.20 -24.85
CA GLY A 227 1.16 13.29 -25.88
C GLY A 227 2.10 12.08 -25.90
N LEU A 228 1.61 10.90 -25.50
CA LEU A 228 2.39 9.64 -25.36
C LEU A 228 2.04 8.61 -26.44
N THR A 229 1.59 9.05 -27.61
CA THR A 229 1.17 8.14 -28.70
C THR A 229 2.28 7.22 -29.19
N ASP A 230 3.54 7.66 -29.06
CA ASP A 230 4.75 6.89 -29.33
C ASP A 230 4.95 5.72 -28.36
N LYS A 231 4.36 5.78 -27.17
CA LYS A 231 4.46 4.76 -26.11
C LYS A 231 3.27 3.79 -26.07
N GLN A 232 2.46 3.74 -27.13
CA GLN A 232 1.28 2.85 -27.18
C GLN A 232 1.59 1.36 -26.98
N ASP A 233 2.83 0.97 -27.25
CA ASP A 233 3.30 -0.41 -27.17
C ASP A 233 4.08 -0.72 -25.88
N THR A 234 4.19 0.26 -24.98
CA THR A 234 4.84 0.09 -23.70
C THR A 234 3.95 -0.77 -22.79
N ILE A 235 4.51 -1.88 -22.32
CA ILE A 235 3.80 -2.80 -21.43
C ILE A 235 3.65 -2.12 -20.06
N ILE A 236 2.41 -2.06 -19.57
CA ILE A 236 2.09 -1.65 -18.20
C ILE A 236 1.64 -2.86 -17.41
N GLU A 237 2.06 -2.96 -16.14
CA GLU A 237 1.59 -4.01 -15.26
C GLU A 237 0.13 -3.75 -14.85
N MET A 238 -0.72 -4.75 -14.99
CA MET A 238 -2.11 -4.69 -14.53
C MET A 238 -2.36 -5.74 -13.46
N HIS A 239 -2.92 -5.31 -12.33
CA HIS A 239 -3.30 -6.21 -11.26
C HIS A 239 -4.60 -6.96 -11.59
N PRO A 240 -4.68 -8.27 -11.27
CA PRO A 240 -5.90 -9.05 -11.42
C PRO A 240 -7.02 -8.56 -10.50
N ARG A 241 -8.26 -8.84 -10.90
CA ARG A 241 -9.43 -8.70 -10.03
C ARG A 241 -9.86 -10.05 -9.50
N TYR A 242 -10.06 -10.12 -8.19
CA TYR A 242 -10.50 -11.33 -7.50
C TYR A 242 -12.02 -11.41 -7.48
N TYR A 243 -12.53 -12.60 -7.78
CA TYR A 243 -13.93 -12.93 -7.66
C TYR A 243 -14.12 -14.21 -6.86
N SER A 244 -15.10 -14.25 -5.97
CA SER A 244 -15.46 -15.47 -5.26
C SER A 244 -16.06 -16.48 -6.24
N ILE A 245 -15.55 -17.71 -6.20
CA ILE A 245 -16.05 -18.79 -7.05
C ILE A 245 -17.46 -19.17 -6.58
N SER A 246 -18.42 -19.18 -7.51
CA SER A 246 -19.82 -19.52 -7.27
C SER A 246 -20.20 -20.95 -7.65
N SER A 247 -19.24 -21.75 -8.13
CA SER A 247 -19.40 -23.18 -8.39
C SER A 247 -18.83 -24.05 -7.27
N SER A 248 -19.42 -25.23 -7.09
CA SER A 248 -18.89 -26.25 -6.17
C SER A 248 -17.88 -27.15 -6.86
N SER A 249 -16.71 -27.33 -6.26
CA SER A 249 -15.70 -28.25 -6.82
C SER A 249 -16.12 -29.72 -6.75
N LEU A 250 -17.07 -30.06 -5.88
CA LEU A 250 -17.65 -31.40 -5.76
C LEU A 250 -18.59 -31.75 -6.93
N GLU A 251 -19.26 -30.75 -7.50
CA GLU A 251 -20.21 -30.94 -8.61
C GLU A 251 -19.58 -30.60 -9.96
N HIS A 252 -18.72 -29.60 -9.98
CA HIS A 252 -18.09 -29.05 -11.18
C HIS A 252 -16.56 -29.00 -11.01
N PRO A 253 -15.86 -30.14 -10.90
CA PRO A 253 -14.43 -30.18 -10.61
C PRO A 253 -13.55 -29.55 -11.70
N ARG A 254 -14.07 -29.42 -12.93
CA ARG A 254 -13.37 -28.85 -14.10
C ARG A 254 -13.96 -27.53 -14.59
N ARG A 255 -14.94 -26.97 -13.90
CA ARG A 255 -15.62 -25.74 -14.32
C ARG A 255 -15.76 -24.80 -13.14
N ILE A 256 -15.26 -23.59 -13.32
CA ILE A 256 -15.36 -22.51 -12.36
C ILE A 256 -16.44 -21.54 -12.84
N SER A 257 -17.33 -21.14 -11.94
CA SER A 257 -18.30 -20.09 -12.19
C SER A 257 -18.00 -18.88 -11.31
N VAL A 258 -18.23 -17.69 -11.85
CA VAL A 258 -18.03 -16.42 -11.16
C VAL A 258 -19.30 -15.58 -11.33
N THR A 259 -19.71 -14.90 -10.26
CA THR A 259 -20.83 -13.97 -10.27
C THR A 259 -20.29 -12.55 -10.11
N ALA A 260 -20.45 -11.73 -11.15
CA ALA A 260 -20.01 -10.35 -11.17
C ALA A 260 -21.17 -9.42 -11.53
N VAL A 261 -21.31 -8.31 -10.80
CA VAL A 261 -22.22 -7.23 -11.17
C VAL A 261 -21.47 -6.27 -12.10
N VAL A 262 -22.08 -5.95 -13.23
CA VAL A 262 -21.53 -4.94 -14.15
C VAL A 262 -21.71 -3.58 -13.51
N GLU A 263 -20.59 -2.92 -13.23
CA GLU A 263 -20.60 -1.59 -12.63
C GLU A 263 -20.44 -0.52 -13.71
N ALA A 264 -21.36 0.44 -13.69
CA ALA A 264 -21.25 1.71 -14.38
C ALA A 264 -21.77 2.80 -13.43
N ARG A 265 -20.98 3.84 -13.18
CA ARG A 265 -21.34 4.93 -12.25
C ARG A 265 -21.24 6.28 -12.94
N LEU A 266 -22.18 7.17 -12.68
CA LEU A 266 -22.09 8.53 -13.20
C LEU A 266 -21.10 9.34 -12.35
N VAL A 267 -20.03 9.84 -12.98
CA VAL A 267 -19.01 10.69 -12.37
C VAL A 267 -18.87 11.94 -13.23
N SER A 268 -19.17 13.11 -12.67
CA SER A 268 -19.07 14.40 -13.38
C SER A 268 -19.79 14.43 -14.74
N GLY A 269 -20.99 13.83 -14.80
CA GLY A 269 -21.81 13.75 -16.02
C GLY A 269 -21.34 12.71 -17.06
N ARG A 270 -20.32 11.91 -16.75
CA ARG A 270 -19.82 10.83 -17.61
C ARG A 270 -20.04 9.47 -16.95
N LEU A 271 -20.37 8.47 -17.74
CA LEU A 271 -20.51 7.10 -17.24
C LEU A 271 -19.12 6.47 -17.11
N PHE A 272 -18.73 6.12 -15.89
CA PHE A 272 -17.49 5.44 -15.57
C PHE A 272 -17.72 3.94 -15.48
N HIS A 273 -17.09 3.18 -16.36
CA HIS A 273 -17.23 1.72 -16.47
C HIS A 273 -16.18 1.00 -15.65
N GLY A 274 -16.59 0.06 -14.80
CA GLY A 274 -15.66 -0.83 -14.11
C GLY A 274 -14.89 -1.72 -15.10
N LEU A 275 -13.56 -1.64 -15.09
CA LEU A 275 -12.69 -2.30 -16.07
C LEU A 275 -12.98 -3.80 -16.22
N ALA A 276 -12.82 -4.57 -15.13
CA ALA A 276 -12.90 -6.03 -15.17
C ALA A 276 -14.33 -6.54 -15.45
N THR A 277 -15.35 -5.88 -14.92
CA THR A 277 -16.74 -6.31 -15.06
C THR A 277 -17.30 -6.02 -16.45
N ASN A 278 -16.93 -4.88 -17.06
CA ASN A 278 -17.28 -4.57 -18.45
C ASN A 278 -16.46 -5.41 -19.45
N TYR A 279 -15.20 -5.76 -19.13
CA TYR A 279 -14.43 -6.70 -19.94
C TYR A 279 -15.06 -8.10 -19.97
N LEU A 280 -15.49 -8.62 -18.81
CA LEU A 280 -16.23 -9.90 -18.73
C LEU A 280 -17.56 -9.86 -19.51
N LEU A 281 -18.25 -8.72 -19.47
CA LEU A 281 -19.46 -8.51 -20.26
C LEU A 281 -19.15 -8.55 -21.77
N ALA A 282 -18.08 -7.88 -22.21
CA ALA A 282 -17.67 -7.85 -23.61
C ALA A 282 -17.26 -9.24 -24.14
N LEU A 283 -16.61 -10.06 -23.31
CA LEU A 283 -16.32 -11.47 -23.62
C LEU A 283 -17.60 -12.29 -23.80
N LYS A 284 -18.61 -12.07 -22.96
CA LYS A 284 -19.91 -12.78 -23.04
C LYS A 284 -20.74 -12.35 -24.25
N GLN A 285 -20.76 -11.06 -24.57
CA GLN A 285 -21.60 -10.48 -25.61
C GLN A 285 -20.94 -10.42 -27.00
N ALA A 286 -19.71 -10.96 -27.13
CA ALA A 286 -18.95 -10.95 -28.37
C ALA A 286 -18.96 -9.56 -29.05
N THR A 287 -18.45 -8.56 -28.32
CA THR A 287 -18.11 -7.21 -28.83
C THR A 287 -19.28 -6.23 -29.06
N HIS A 288 -20.51 -6.54 -28.66
CA HIS A 288 -21.64 -5.62 -28.82
C HIS A 288 -21.87 -4.75 -27.56
N GLY A 289 -21.04 -3.73 -27.36
CA GLY A 289 -21.19 -2.77 -26.27
C GLY A 289 -20.08 -1.72 -26.21
N TYR A 290 -20.40 -0.56 -25.64
CA TYR A 290 -19.39 0.44 -25.24
C TYR A 290 -19.08 0.24 -23.73
N PRO A 291 -17.79 0.27 -23.32
CA PRO A 291 -16.61 0.45 -24.15
C PRO A 291 -16.21 -0.82 -24.92
N THR A 292 -15.50 -0.64 -26.05
CA THR A 292 -15.06 -1.76 -26.91
C THR A 292 -13.72 -2.33 -26.43
N TYR A 293 -13.58 -3.66 -26.50
CA TYR A 293 -12.39 -4.38 -26.05
C TYR A 293 -11.85 -5.29 -27.14
N ARG A 294 -10.53 -5.42 -27.22
CA ARG A 294 -9.87 -6.43 -28.06
C ARG A 294 -9.91 -7.81 -27.41
N VAL A 295 -11.08 -8.45 -27.45
CA VAL A 295 -11.35 -9.75 -26.81
C VAL A 295 -10.50 -10.91 -27.34
N ALA A 296 -9.94 -10.80 -28.55
CA ALA A 296 -9.05 -11.81 -29.11
C ALA A 296 -7.63 -11.75 -28.50
N GLY A 297 -7.31 -10.70 -27.74
CA GLY A 297 -5.99 -10.50 -27.15
C GLY A 297 -4.89 -10.22 -28.19
N PRO A 298 -3.64 -10.09 -27.72
CA PRO A 298 -2.46 -9.97 -28.59
C PRO A 298 -2.31 -11.22 -29.47
N ARG A 299 -1.98 -11.02 -30.75
CA ARG A 299 -1.82 -12.09 -31.77
C ARG A 299 -2.97 -13.11 -31.83
N ASN A 300 -4.19 -12.72 -31.46
CA ASN A 300 -5.35 -13.61 -31.36
C ASN A 300 -5.18 -14.79 -30.38
N SER A 301 -4.24 -14.68 -29.43
CA SER A 301 -3.97 -15.73 -28.43
C SER A 301 -5.17 -16.07 -27.52
N LEU A 302 -6.09 -15.13 -27.34
CA LEU A 302 -7.30 -15.27 -26.51
C LEU A 302 -8.57 -15.48 -27.33
N GLN A 303 -8.44 -15.81 -28.63
CA GLN A 303 -9.59 -16.08 -29.49
C GLN A 303 -10.49 -17.20 -28.92
N GLY A 304 -11.80 -17.04 -29.11
CA GLY A 304 -12.82 -17.95 -28.58
C GLY A 304 -13.28 -17.63 -27.16
N GLY A 305 -13.04 -16.41 -26.67
CA GLY A 305 -13.51 -15.96 -25.36
C GLY A 305 -12.67 -16.49 -24.20
N LYS A 306 -11.39 -16.76 -24.46
CA LYS A 306 -10.42 -17.16 -23.42
C LYS A 306 -9.98 -15.94 -22.64
N LEU A 307 -9.61 -16.14 -21.38
CA LEU A 307 -9.02 -15.09 -20.57
C LEU A 307 -8.02 -15.68 -19.56
N PRO A 308 -6.97 -14.93 -19.17
CA PRO A 308 -6.02 -15.39 -18.16
C PRO A 308 -6.66 -15.44 -16.77
N VAL A 309 -6.61 -16.61 -16.13
CA VAL A 309 -7.15 -16.84 -14.78
C VAL A 309 -6.14 -17.56 -13.91
N HIS A 310 -6.06 -17.17 -12.65
CA HIS A 310 -5.34 -17.89 -11.60
C HIS A 310 -6.27 -18.16 -10.41
N ILE A 311 -6.10 -19.29 -9.73
CA ILE A 311 -6.91 -19.65 -8.57
C ILE A 311 -6.14 -19.35 -7.30
N ARG A 312 -6.72 -18.52 -6.45
CA ARG A 312 -6.21 -18.23 -5.12
C ARG A 312 -6.97 -19.04 -4.08
N GLN A 313 -6.25 -19.87 -3.34
CA GLN A 313 -6.79 -20.63 -2.23
C GLN A 313 -7.26 -19.71 -1.09
N SER A 314 -8.38 -20.07 -0.49
CA SER A 314 -9.04 -19.33 0.59
C SER A 314 -9.15 -20.19 1.85
N SER A 315 -9.30 -19.55 3.02
CA SER A 315 -9.69 -20.22 4.26
C SER A 315 -11.22 -20.40 4.39
N PHE A 316 -12.00 -19.79 3.49
CA PHE A 316 -13.46 -19.91 3.49
C PHE A 316 -13.87 -21.33 3.07
N ARG A 317 -14.29 -22.12 4.05
CA ARG A 317 -14.66 -23.54 3.90
C ARG A 317 -15.89 -23.86 4.74
N LEU A 318 -16.63 -24.87 4.33
CA LEU A 318 -17.64 -25.48 5.19
C LEU A 318 -16.98 -26.23 6.35
N PRO A 319 -17.64 -26.36 7.51
CA PRO A 319 -17.20 -27.26 8.56
C PRO A 319 -17.02 -28.68 8.04
N ALA A 320 -16.04 -29.41 8.59
CA ALA A 320 -15.79 -30.80 8.22
C ALA A 320 -16.96 -31.73 8.58
N ASP A 321 -17.70 -31.39 9.65
CA ASP A 321 -18.90 -32.12 10.08
C ASP A 321 -20.14 -31.58 9.34
N PRO A 322 -20.81 -32.40 8.51
CA PRO A 322 -22.00 -31.97 7.76
C PRO A 322 -23.23 -31.75 8.66
N LEU A 323 -23.23 -32.23 9.91
CA LEU A 323 -24.33 -32.03 10.85
C LEU A 323 -24.20 -30.72 11.64
N ARG A 324 -23.03 -30.06 11.58
CA ARG A 324 -22.82 -28.79 12.27
C ARG A 324 -23.65 -27.69 11.58
N PRO A 325 -24.53 -26.97 12.31
CA PRO A 325 -25.33 -25.91 11.71
C PRO A 325 -24.44 -24.79 11.18
N VAL A 326 -24.73 -24.33 9.96
CA VAL A 326 -24.01 -23.24 9.29
C VAL A 326 -24.97 -22.09 9.05
N ILE A 327 -24.59 -20.89 9.51
CA ILE A 327 -25.32 -19.66 9.22
C ILE A 327 -24.54 -18.92 8.13
N MET A 328 -25.20 -18.70 6.99
CA MET A 328 -24.63 -18.02 5.83
C MET A 328 -25.34 -16.67 5.62
N VAL A 329 -24.59 -15.57 5.66
CA VAL A 329 -25.11 -14.22 5.44
C VAL A 329 -24.29 -13.55 4.34
N GLY A 330 -24.95 -13.11 3.25
CA GLY A 330 -24.27 -12.50 2.12
C GLY A 330 -25.22 -11.66 1.26
N PRO A 331 -25.25 -10.33 1.39
CA PRO A 331 -26.05 -9.47 0.54
C PRO A 331 -25.43 -9.32 -0.87
N GLY A 332 -26.27 -9.15 -1.90
CA GLY A 332 -25.82 -8.87 -3.27
C GLY A 332 -24.93 -9.97 -3.87
N THR A 333 -23.75 -9.59 -4.39
CA THR A 333 -22.74 -10.53 -4.89
C THR A 333 -22.15 -11.42 -3.80
N GLY A 334 -22.36 -11.09 -2.51
CA GLY A 334 -22.01 -11.94 -1.37
C GLY A 334 -22.71 -13.30 -1.36
N VAL A 335 -23.75 -13.51 -2.18
CA VAL A 335 -24.38 -14.82 -2.42
C VAL A 335 -23.48 -15.76 -3.23
N ALA A 336 -22.50 -15.25 -3.98
CA ALA A 336 -21.63 -16.06 -4.84
C ALA A 336 -20.99 -17.25 -4.11
N PRO A 337 -20.20 -17.07 -3.03
CA PRO A 337 -19.63 -18.21 -2.30
C PRO A 337 -20.68 -19.04 -1.55
N LEU A 338 -21.85 -18.46 -1.23
CA LEU A 338 -22.95 -19.16 -0.54
C LEU A 338 -23.64 -20.16 -1.47
N SER A 339 -23.89 -19.76 -2.72
CA SER A 339 -24.45 -20.64 -3.74
C SER A 339 -23.56 -21.85 -3.95
N ALA A 340 -22.24 -21.67 -4.05
CA ALA A 340 -21.25 -22.75 -4.16
C ALA A 340 -21.29 -23.72 -2.96
N ASN A 341 -21.48 -23.20 -1.74
CA ASN A 341 -21.51 -23.97 -0.49
C ASN A 341 -22.87 -24.60 -0.15
N ALA A 342 -23.97 -24.13 -0.74
CA ALA A 342 -25.28 -24.76 -0.56
C ALA A 342 -25.35 -26.14 -1.27
N TRP A 343 -24.66 -26.29 -2.42
CA TRP A 343 -24.68 -27.52 -3.20
C TRP A 343 -24.06 -28.75 -2.50
N PRO A 344 -22.90 -28.65 -1.82
CA PRO A 344 -22.36 -29.74 -0.99
C PRO A 344 -23.36 -30.28 0.04
N CYS A 345 -24.15 -29.42 0.69
CA CYS A 345 -25.18 -29.84 1.65
C CYS A 345 -26.32 -30.62 0.97
N VAL A 346 -26.71 -30.24 -0.24
CA VAL A 346 -27.73 -30.93 -1.05
C VAL A 346 -27.20 -32.25 -1.64
N CYS A 347 -25.96 -32.28 -2.10
CA CYS A 347 -25.30 -33.47 -2.65
C CYS A 347 -24.95 -34.50 -1.55
N GLY A 348 -24.57 -34.03 -0.36
CA GLY A 348 -24.38 -34.87 0.83
C GLY A 348 -25.69 -35.53 1.28
N ALA A 349 -26.80 -34.78 1.27
CA ALA A 349 -28.13 -35.30 1.57
C ALA A 349 -28.65 -36.31 0.52
N ARG A 350 -28.24 -36.20 -0.76
CA ARG A 350 -28.59 -37.19 -1.80
C ARG A 350 -27.81 -38.49 -1.72
N ARG A 351 -26.63 -38.52 -1.08
CA ARG A 351 -25.85 -39.77 -0.88
C ARG A 351 -26.28 -40.55 0.36
N SER A 352 -27.11 -39.97 1.22
CA SER A 352 -27.60 -40.59 2.46
C SER A 352 -29.06 -41.05 2.40
N VAL A 353 -29.72 -40.96 1.24
CA VAL A 353 -31.02 -41.60 0.99
C VAL A 353 -30.77 -42.82 0.10
N PRO A 354 -31.07 -44.05 0.57
CA PRO A 354 -30.88 -45.28 -0.19
C PRO A 354 -31.76 -45.39 -1.43
#